data_AF-A0A8W8MEM9-F1
#
_entry.id   AF-A0A8W8MEM9-F1
#
_cell.length_a   1.000
_cell.length_b   1.000
_cell.length_c   1.000
_cell.angle_alpha   90.00
_cell.angle_beta   90.00
_cell.angle_gamma   90.00
#
_symmetry.space_group_name_H-M   'P 1'
#
loop_
_entity.id
_entity.type
_entity.pdbx_description
1 polymer ?
#
loop_
_entity_poly.entity_id
_entity_poly.type
_entity_poly.pdbx_seq_one_letter_code
_entity_poly.pdbx_strand_id
1 'polypeptide(L)' 'ATANDVPEAFKAEGFPTIYFAPSNNKENPVKYSGGRTVDDFMKYLKEHATVAFKGKDEL' A
#
# COMPACT_ATOMS: atom_id res chain seq x y z
N ALA A 1 16.56 2.45 16.65
CA ALA A 1 16.54 3.36 15.49
C ALA A 1 15.79 2.67 14.36
N THR A 2 14.85 3.36 13.72
CA THR A 2 14.17 2.93 12.49
C THR A 2 15.23 2.89 11.38
N ALA A 3 15.76 1.71 11.07
CA ALA A 3 17.03 1.52 10.37
C ALA A 3 17.08 1.96 8.90
N ASN A 4 16.03 2.61 8.37
CA ASN A 4 15.94 3.01 6.97
C ASN A 4 15.67 4.51 6.85
N ASP A 5 16.40 5.15 5.93
CA ASP A 5 16.11 6.51 5.46
C ASP A 5 14.86 6.44 4.58
N VAL A 6 13.78 7.11 5.00
CA VAL A 6 12.52 7.12 4.25
C VAL A 6 12.54 8.29 3.25
N PRO A 7 12.30 8.05 1.96
CA PRO A 7 12.19 9.13 1.00
C PRO A 7 11.09 10.11 1.42
N GLU A 8 11.24 11.41 1.11
CA GLU A 8 10.31 12.48 1.54
C GLU A 8 8.83 12.17 1.19
N ALA A 9 8.60 11.42 0.11
CA ALA A 9 7.30 10.96 -0.32
C ALA A 9 6.61 10.00 0.67
N PHE A 10 7.36 9.31 1.53
CA PHE A 10 6.89 8.31 2.50
C PHE A 10 7.13 8.79 3.94
N LYS A 11 6.51 9.91 4.29
CA LYS A 11 6.65 10.48 5.63
C LYS A 11 5.94 9.62 6.68
N ALA A 12 6.71 8.85 7.46
CA ALA A 12 6.19 8.07 8.58
C ALA A 12 5.90 8.99 9.79
N GLU A 13 4.63 9.39 9.96
CA GLU A 13 4.18 10.24 11.09
C GLU A 13 3.90 9.44 12.37
N GLY A 14 3.86 8.10 12.29
CA GLY A 14 3.63 7.19 13.42
C GLY A 14 3.73 5.72 13.00
N PHE A 15 3.62 4.78 13.95
CA PHE A 15 3.71 3.35 13.67
C PHE A 15 2.42 2.59 14.08
N PRO A 16 1.92 1.65 13.25
CA PRO A 16 2.30 1.41 11.85
C PRO A 16 1.61 2.41 10.90
N THR A 17 2.39 3.00 9.98
CA THR A 17 1.87 3.77 8.82
C THR A 17 2.01 2.91 7.57
N ILE A 18 0.95 2.80 6.78
CA ILE A 18 0.90 1.98 5.58
C ILE A 18 0.70 2.93 4.39
N TYR A 19 1.51 2.75 3.34
CA TYR A 19 1.40 3.48 2.08
C TYR A 19 1.24 2.50 0.94
N PHE A 20 0.42 2.88 -0.04
CA PHE A 20 0.21 2.15 -1.28
C PHE A 20 0.80 2.93 -2.45
N ALA A 21 1.79 2.34 -3.14
CA ALA A 21 2.41 2.91 -4.32
C ALA A 21 1.93 2.14 -5.57
N PRO A 22 0.99 2.69 -6.35
CA PRO A 22 0.50 2.04 -7.56
C PRO A 22 1.59 1.95 -8.63
N SER A 23 1.56 0.91 -9.48
CA SER A 23 2.58 0.69 -10.52
C SER A 23 2.75 1.87 -11.49
N ASN A 24 1.67 2.62 -11.76
CA ASN A 24 1.70 3.81 -12.62
C ASN A 24 2.09 5.10 -11.89
N ASN A 25 2.20 5.11 -10.56
CA ASN A 25 2.48 6.31 -9.78
C ASN A 25 3.30 5.98 -8.53
N LYS A 26 4.55 5.55 -8.74
CA LYS A 26 5.51 5.23 -7.67
C LYS A 26 6.00 6.47 -6.92
N GLU A 27 5.92 7.64 -7.55
CA GLU A 27 6.37 8.92 -6.98
C GLU A 27 5.35 9.54 -6.02
N ASN A 28 4.06 9.19 -6.14
CA ASN A 28 2.99 9.69 -5.28
C ASN A 28 2.32 8.54 -4.53
N PRO A 29 2.93 8.04 -3.45
CA PRO A 29 2.32 7.00 -2.63
C PRO A 29 1.08 7.52 -1.90
N VAL A 30 0.03 6.71 -1.91
CA VAL A 30 -1.25 7.03 -1.24
C VAL A 30 -1.22 6.46 0.17
N LYS A 31 -1.53 7.28 1.18
CA LYS A 31 -1.63 6.83 2.57
C LYS A 31 -2.83 5.89 2.72
N TYR A 32 -2.59 4.68 3.21
CA TYR A 32 -3.64 3.72 3.49
C TYR A 32 -4.22 3.97 4.89
N SER A 33 -5.51 4.31 4.93
CA SER A 33 -6.26 4.57 6.16
C SER A 33 -7.35 3.53 6.43
N GLY A 34 -7.36 2.42 5.69
CA GLY A 34 -8.33 1.34 5.84
C GLY A 34 -8.08 0.45 7.06
N GLY A 35 -8.92 -0.56 7.21
CA GLY A 35 -8.82 -1.56 8.26
C GLY A 35 -7.53 -2.38 8.16
N ARG A 36 -6.95 -2.80 9.28
CA ARG A 36 -5.71 -3.60 9.28
C ARG A 36 -5.97 -5.11 9.11
N THR A 37 -7.05 -5.47 8.41
CA THR A 37 -7.47 -6.86 8.17
C THR A 37 -7.17 -7.26 6.74
N VAL A 38 -6.94 -8.56 6.51
CA VAL A 38 -6.65 -9.09 5.17
C VAL A 38 -7.76 -8.76 4.17
N ASP A 39 -9.03 -8.84 4.59
CA ASP A 39 -10.18 -8.51 3.76
C ASP A 39 -10.18 -7.03 3.32
N ASP A 40 -9.85 -6.10 4.22
CA ASP A 40 -9.81 -4.67 3.92
C ASP A 40 -8.66 -4.34 2.95
N PHE A 41 -7.49 -4.96 3.15
CA PHE A 41 -6.38 -4.86 2.20
C PHE A 41 -6.77 -5.41 0.82
N MET A 42 -7.46 -6.56 0.76
CA MET A 42 -7.91 -7.12 -0.52
C MET A 42 -8.89 -6.20 -1.23
N LYS A 43 -9.84 -5.60 -0.52
CA LYS A 43 -10.79 -4.63 -1.09
C LYS A 43 -10.08 -3.39 -1.60
N TYR A 44 -9.19 -2.82 -0.79
CA TYR A 44 -8.43 -1.63 -1.16
C TYR A 44 -7.54 -1.88 -2.38
N LEU A 45 -6.84 -3.02 -2.42
CA LEU A 45 -6.03 -3.39 -3.57
C LEU A 45 -6.89 -3.62 -4.82
N LYS A 46 -8.07 -4.23 -4.72
CA LYS A 46 -8.97 -4.39 -5.86
C LYS A 46 -9.44 -3.06 -6.44
N GLU A 47 -9.66 -2.05 -5.59
CA GLU A 47 -10.13 -0.74 -6.01
C GLU A 47 -9.01 0.16 -6.56
N HIS A 48 -7.83 0.13 -5.93
CA HIS A 48 -6.73 1.04 -6.25
C HIS A 48 -5.62 0.41 -7.10
N ALA A 49 -5.61 -0.91 -7.33
CA ALA A 49 -4.61 -1.53 -8.19
C ALA A 49 -4.81 -1.14 -9.64
N THR A 50 -3.75 -0.56 -10.21
CA THR A 50 -3.65 -0.22 -11.62
C THR A 50 -3.78 -1.43 -12.55
N VAL A 51 -3.31 -2.59 -12.08
CA VAL A 51 -3.46 -3.87 -12.78
C VAL A 51 -4.44 -4.69 -11.96
N ALA A 52 -5.55 -5.10 -12.57
CA ALA A 52 -6.51 -5.97 -11.90
C ALA A 52 -5.78 -7.22 -11.39
N PHE A 53 -5.77 -7.41 -10.07
CA PHE A 53 -5.27 -8.63 -9.44
C PHE A 53 -6.15 -9.78 -9.91
N LYS A 54 -5.71 -10.48 -10.95
CA LYS A 54 -6.20 -11.82 -11.26
C LYS A 54 -5.56 -12.72 -10.22
N GLY A 55 -6.21 -12.85 -9.07
CA GLY A 55 -5.77 -13.74 -8.00
C GLY A 55 -5.46 -15.10 -8.63
N LYS A 56 -4.20 -15.51 -8.56
CA LYS A 56 -3.85 -16.93 -8.69
C LYS A 56 -4.27 -17.60 -7.38
N ASP A 57 -5.58 -17.69 -7.18
CA ASP A 57 -6.13 -18.90 -6.60
C ASP A 57 -5.87 -19.96 -7.67
N GLU A 58 -5.32 -21.12 -7.31
CA GLU A 58 -4.88 -22.22 -8.19
C GLU A 58 -3.42 -22.15 -8.73
N LEU A 59 -2.48 -22.65 -7.91
CA LEU A 59 -1.46 -23.67 -8.28
C LEU A 59 -0.75 -24.19 -7.02
#